data_AF-A0A848VMV7-F1
#
_entry.id   AF-A0A848VMV7-F1
#
_cell.length_a   1.000
_cell.length_b   1.000
_cell.length_c   1.000
_cell.angle_alpha   90.00
_cell.angle_beta   90.00
_cell.angle_gamma   90.00
#
_symmetry.space_group_name_H-M   'P 1'
#
loop_
_entity.id
_entity.type
_entity.pdbx_description
1 polymer ?
#
loop_
_entity_poly.entity_id
_entity_poly.type
_entity_poly.pdbx_seq_one_letter_code
_entity_poly.pdbx_strand_id
1 'polypeptide(L)'
;MQLSNIIRRASGLAFALAIFASTAVSAQSYQDMDQAWWTTLSNQLTESVASDVDQVRQEAMQHIVFFAENYDEFVNFDEAAYEIMGRFEASENVEERLLALAALSAIGEDITMERLSVVAMDLRSERVRNVAAAVILAYSTSS
;
A
#
# COMPACT_ATOMS: atom_id res chain seq x y z
N MET A 1 35.67 -25.90 -33.25
CA MET A 1 35.63 -25.72 -31.78
C MET A 1 35.90 -24.25 -31.53
N GLN A 2 35.11 -23.61 -30.65
CA GLN A 2 35.02 -22.16 -30.38
C GLN A 2 33.92 -21.43 -31.15
N LEU A 3 33.23 -20.56 -30.41
CA LEU A 3 32.18 -19.60 -30.76
C LEU A 3 30.72 -20.10 -30.77
N SER A 4 30.18 -20.42 -29.59
CA SER A 4 28.73 -20.24 -29.32
C SER A 4 28.38 -20.35 -27.83
N ASN A 5 28.89 -19.44 -26.98
CA ASN A 5 28.48 -19.34 -25.57
C ASN A 5 28.37 -17.89 -25.08
N ILE A 6 27.78 -16.98 -25.87
CA ILE A 6 27.55 -15.57 -25.45
C ILE A 6 26.12 -15.11 -25.79
N ILE A 7 25.12 -15.99 -25.76
CA ILE A 7 23.71 -15.58 -25.89
C ILE A 7 22.89 -16.33 -24.85
N ARG A 8 23.08 -15.98 -23.57
CA ARG A 8 22.15 -16.38 -22.51
C ARG A 8 22.36 -15.55 -21.24
N ARG A 9 22.27 -14.22 -21.35
CA ARG A 9 22.21 -13.27 -20.23
C ARG A 9 21.95 -11.86 -20.77
N ALA A 10 20.72 -11.59 -21.19
CA ALA A 10 20.23 -10.24 -21.46
C ALA A 10 18.69 -10.18 -21.35
N SER A 11 18.12 -10.89 -20.38
CA SER A 11 16.73 -10.69 -19.95
C SER A 11 16.78 -9.89 -18.67
N GLY A 12 17.20 -8.63 -18.78
CA GLY A 12 17.37 -7.72 -17.67
C GLY A 12 16.84 -6.35 -18.05
N LEU A 13 15.83 -5.91 -17.28
CA LEU A 13 15.38 -4.53 -17.15
C LEU A 13 14.66 -3.92 -18.36
N ALA A 14 13.35 -4.19 -18.42
CA ALA A 14 12.38 -3.24 -18.93
C ALA A 14 11.50 -2.77 -17.75
N PHE A 15 12.09 -2.00 -16.83
CA PHE A 15 11.33 -1.25 -15.83
C PHE A 15 11.22 0.18 -16.35
N ALA A 16 10.16 0.45 -17.13
CA ALA A 16 9.88 1.79 -17.61
C ALA A 16 9.25 2.59 -16.46
N LEU A 17 10.10 3.27 -15.69
CA LEU A 17 9.69 4.27 -14.72
C LEU A 17 9.25 5.52 -15.50
N ALA A 18 7.94 5.63 -15.75
CA ALA A 18 7.35 6.76 -16.47
C ALA A 18 6.25 7.41 -15.62
N ILE A 19 6.63 8.10 -14.54
CA ILE A 19 5.71 8.99 -13.82
C ILE A 19 6.44 10.30 -13.49
N PHE A 20 6.67 11.12 -14.51
CA PHE A 20 6.97 12.55 -14.33
C PHE A 20 6.33 13.33 -15.49
N ALA A 21 5.02 13.56 -15.40
CA ALA A 21 4.34 14.57 -16.19
C ALA A 21 3.47 15.41 -15.24
N SER A 22 4.01 16.56 -14.87
CA SER A 22 3.45 17.53 -13.95
C SER A 22 2.26 18.30 -14.55
N THR A 23 1.25 18.53 -13.72
CA THR A 23 0.41 19.74 -13.69
C THR A 23 -0.41 20.10 -14.93
N ALA A 24 -1.29 19.20 -15.35
CA ALA A 24 -2.61 19.54 -15.90
C ALA A 24 -3.50 18.31 -15.73
N VAL A 25 -3.80 17.95 -14.48
CA VAL A 25 -4.87 16.99 -14.21
C VAL A 25 -6.18 17.71 -14.55
N SER A 26 -6.56 17.68 -15.83
CA SER A 26 -7.98 17.48 -16.12
C SER A 26 -8.37 16.31 -15.24
N ALA A 27 -9.26 16.54 -14.27
CA ALA A 27 -9.76 15.52 -13.38
C ALA A 27 -10.35 14.41 -14.24
N GLN A 28 -9.49 13.46 -14.61
CA GLN A 28 -9.90 12.24 -15.26
C GLN A 28 -10.69 11.56 -14.15
N SER A 29 -12.01 11.52 -14.33
CA SER A 29 -12.85 10.81 -13.38
C SER A 29 -12.41 9.35 -13.41
N TYR A 30 -11.78 8.89 -12.33
CA TYR A 30 -11.40 7.48 -12.24
C TYR A 30 -12.66 6.59 -12.21
N GLN A 31 -13.84 7.16 -11.91
CA GLN A 31 -15.12 6.45 -11.92
C GLN A 31 -15.49 5.82 -13.28
N ASP A 32 -14.91 6.32 -14.37
CA ASP A 32 -15.17 5.78 -15.72
C ASP A 32 -14.27 4.59 -16.08
N MET A 33 -13.37 4.18 -15.18
CA MET A 33 -12.47 3.05 -15.40
C MET A 33 -13.21 1.72 -15.26
N ASP A 34 -12.83 0.73 -16.07
CA ASP A 34 -13.42 -0.59 -16.01
C ASP A 34 -12.86 -1.44 -14.85
N GLN A 35 -13.53 -2.56 -14.55
CA GLN A 35 -13.13 -3.46 -13.46
C GLN A 35 -11.71 -4.03 -13.65
N ALA A 36 -11.28 -4.25 -14.89
CA ALA A 36 -9.96 -4.80 -15.18
C ALA A 36 -8.86 -3.79 -14.83
N TRP A 37 -9.11 -2.51 -15.08
CA TRP A 37 -8.24 -1.42 -14.68
C TRP A 37 -8.11 -1.33 -13.16
N TRP A 38 -9.22 -1.33 -12.43
CA TRP A 38 -9.23 -1.31 -10.96
C TRP A 38 -8.49 -2.50 -10.35
N THR A 39 -8.73 -3.70 -10.88
CA THR A 39 -8.01 -4.92 -10.46
C THR A 39 -6.51 -4.78 -10.69
N THR A 40 -6.11 -4.23 -11.85
CA THR A 40 -4.70 -4.01 -12.18
C THR A 40 -4.05 -2.99 -11.24
N LEU A 41 -4.75 -1.90 -10.93
CA LEU A 41 -4.31 -0.89 -9.99
C LEU A 41 -4.09 -1.49 -8.60
N SER A 42 -5.08 -2.23 -8.08
CA SER A 42 -4.98 -2.92 -6.80
C SER A 42 -3.75 -3.82 -6.74
N ASN A 43 -3.57 -4.69 -7.73
CA ASN A 43 -2.43 -5.61 -7.77
C ASN A 43 -1.08 -4.87 -7.83
N GLN A 44 -0.97 -3.83 -8.65
CA GLN A 44 0.26 -3.03 -8.76
C GLN A 44 0.61 -2.33 -7.46
N LEU A 45 -0.38 -1.79 -6.75
CA LEU A 45 -0.16 -1.13 -5.46
C LEU A 45 0.20 -2.14 -4.37
N THR A 46 -0.45 -3.30 -4.33
CA THR A 46 -0.08 -4.42 -3.44
C THR A 46 1.38 -4.84 -3.65
N GLU A 47 1.79 -5.10 -4.91
CA GLU A 47 3.18 -5.44 -5.24
C GLU A 47 4.16 -4.33 -4.85
N SER A 48 3.75 -3.06 -5.01
CA SER A 48 4.60 -1.90 -4.69
C SER A 48 4.77 -1.70 -3.19
N VAL A 49 3.76 -2.00 -2.37
CA VAL A 49 3.87 -2.02 -0.90
C VAL A 49 4.88 -3.08 -0.44
N ALA A 50 4.93 -4.22 -1.14
CA ALA A 50 5.89 -5.28 -0.83
C ALA A 50 7.34 -4.91 -1.21
N SER A 51 7.57 -3.80 -1.92
CA SER A 51 8.90 -3.40 -2.40
C SER A 51 9.91 -3.14 -1.27
N ASP A 52 11.15 -3.59 -1.51
CA ASP A 52 12.31 -3.30 -0.65
C ASP A 52 12.82 -1.86 -0.80
N VAL A 53 12.30 -1.09 -1.77
CA VAL A 53 12.63 0.32 -1.96
C VAL A 53 11.67 1.18 -1.16
N ASP A 54 12.15 1.79 -0.07
CA ASP A 54 11.34 2.59 0.86
C ASP A 54 10.46 3.63 0.19
N GLN A 55 10.99 4.35 -0.80
CA GLN A 55 10.23 5.36 -1.52
C GLN A 55 9.04 4.76 -2.27
N VAL A 56 9.24 3.65 -2.98
CA VAL A 56 8.18 2.97 -3.75
C VAL A 56 7.08 2.47 -2.82
N ARG A 57 7.47 1.87 -1.69
CA ARG A 57 6.54 1.38 -0.68
C ARG A 57 5.71 2.51 -0.06
N GLN A 58 6.34 3.62 0.30
CA GLN A 58 5.65 4.77 0.88
C GLN A 58 4.69 5.44 -0.12
N GLU A 59 5.12 5.61 -1.37
CA GLU A 59 4.25 6.12 -2.45
C GLU A 59 3.05 5.20 -2.68
N ALA A 60 3.27 3.87 -2.65
CA ALA A 60 2.19 2.90 -2.77
C ALA A 60 1.17 3.02 -1.62
N MET A 61 1.62 3.12 -0.36
CA MET A 61 0.73 3.32 0.78
C MET A 61 -0.08 4.62 0.68
N GLN A 62 0.54 5.70 0.20
CA GLN A 62 -0.16 6.98 0.00
C GLN A 62 -1.24 6.88 -1.10
N HIS A 63 -0.96 6.19 -2.20
CA HIS A 63 -1.96 5.94 -3.24
C HIS A 63 -3.08 5.04 -2.75
N ILE A 64 -2.77 4.02 -1.96
CA ILE A 64 -3.79 3.16 -1.34
C ILE A 64 -4.73 3.99 -0.47
N VAL A 65 -4.21 4.87 0.39
CA VAL A 65 -5.05 5.81 1.18
C VAL A 65 -5.95 6.62 0.25
N PHE A 66 -5.40 7.21 -0.81
CA PHE A 66 -6.19 8.00 -1.75
C PHE A 66 -7.31 7.18 -2.41
N PHE A 67 -7.01 6.00 -2.94
CA PHE A 67 -7.99 5.21 -3.67
C PHE A 67 -9.03 4.56 -2.75
N ALA A 68 -8.63 4.07 -1.57
CA ALA A 68 -9.56 3.51 -0.61
C ALA A 68 -10.56 4.56 -0.10
N GLU A 69 -10.12 5.79 0.20
CA GLU A 69 -11.01 6.85 0.72
C GLU A 69 -11.95 7.44 -0.34
N ASN A 70 -11.59 7.39 -1.61
CA ASN A 70 -12.32 8.09 -2.68
C ASN A 70 -13.03 7.15 -3.66
N TYR A 71 -12.69 5.86 -3.67
CA TYR A 71 -13.12 4.87 -4.66
C TYR A 71 -13.27 3.48 -4.04
N ASP A 72 -13.66 3.39 -2.76
CA ASP A 72 -13.84 2.13 -2.00
C ASP A 72 -14.70 1.09 -2.74
N GLU A 73 -15.77 1.53 -3.41
CA GLU A 73 -16.68 0.67 -4.17
C GLU A 73 -16.03 -0.02 -5.39
N PHE A 74 -14.86 0.46 -5.83
CA PHE A 74 -14.17 -0.04 -7.02
C PHE A 74 -12.91 -0.85 -6.72
N VAL A 75 -12.25 -0.58 -5.59
CA VAL A 75 -10.96 -1.17 -5.24
C VAL A 75 -11.11 -2.25 -4.18
N ASN A 76 -10.33 -3.32 -4.32
CA ASN A 76 -10.10 -4.26 -3.23
C ASN A 76 -8.62 -4.18 -2.85
N PHE A 77 -8.34 -3.88 -1.59
CA PHE A 77 -6.99 -3.79 -1.03
C PHE A 77 -6.78 -4.77 0.13
N ASP A 78 -7.59 -5.82 0.25
CA ASP A 78 -7.49 -6.80 1.33
C ASP A 78 -6.10 -7.44 1.37
N GLU A 79 -5.56 -7.84 0.20
CA GLU A 79 -4.19 -8.37 0.09
C GLU A 79 -3.13 -7.34 0.51
N ALA A 80 -3.29 -6.08 0.11
CA ALA A 80 -2.38 -5.01 0.52
C ALA A 80 -2.44 -4.77 2.03
N ALA A 81 -3.61 -4.90 2.66
CA ALA A 81 -3.75 -4.72 4.10
C ALA A 81 -2.85 -5.70 4.88
N TYR A 82 -2.76 -6.96 4.46
CA TYR A 82 -1.85 -7.93 5.07
C TYR A 82 -0.38 -7.53 4.95
N GLU A 83 0.04 -7.08 3.76
CA GLU A 83 1.41 -6.61 3.53
C GLU A 83 1.72 -5.35 4.36
N ILE A 84 0.79 -4.40 4.41
CA ILE A 84 0.93 -3.16 5.21
C ILE A 84 1.01 -3.51 6.71
N MET A 85 0.19 -4.43 7.19
CA MET A 85 0.23 -4.86 8.59
C MET A 85 1.56 -5.54 8.93
N GLY A 86 2.07 -6.39 8.05
CA GLY A 86 3.41 -6.98 8.20
C GLY A 86 4.52 -5.93 8.30
N ARG A 87 4.45 -4.87 7.48
CA ARG A 87 5.39 -3.74 7.54
C ARG A 87 5.23 -2.92 8.82
N PHE A 88 4.01 -2.69 9.28
CA PHE A 88 3.74 -2.00 10.54
C PHE A 88 4.31 -2.74 11.77
N GLU A 89 4.23 -4.07 11.77
CA GLU A 89 4.79 -4.91 12.84
C GLU A 89 6.32 -4.96 12.80
N ALA A 90 6.90 -5.07 11.60
CA ALA A 90 8.34 -5.25 11.42
C ALA A 90 9.15 -3.95 11.52
N SER A 91 8.55 -2.79 11.19
CA SER A 91 9.29 -1.52 11.14
C SER A 91 9.55 -0.94 12.54
N GLU A 92 10.78 -0.49 12.77
CA GLU A 92 11.15 0.34 13.92
C GLU A 92 10.99 1.84 13.63
N ASN A 93 10.80 2.22 12.36
CA ASN A 93 10.65 3.60 11.93
C ASN A 93 9.25 4.12 12.29
N VAL A 94 9.17 5.20 13.08
CA VAL A 94 7.90 5.73 13.57
C VAL A 94 7.04 6.28 12.43
N GLU A 95 7.65 6.96 11.47
CA GLU A 95 6.97 7.59 10.34
C GLU A 95 6.35 6.54 9.41
N GLU A 96 7.08 5.45 9.13
CA GLU A 96 6.56 4.32 8.35
C GLU A 96 5.37 3.66 9.04
N ARG A 97 5.46 3.43 10.36
CA ARG A 97 4.34 2.85 11.11
C ARG A 97 3.11 3.75 11.11
N LEU A 98 3.29 5.07 11.18
CA LEU A 98 2.18 6.01 11.10
C LEU A 98 1.54 6.04 9.72
N LEU A 99 2.34 5.95 8.65
CA LEU A 99 1.81 5.84 7.29
C LEU A 99 1.06 4.53 7.08
N ALA A 100 1.60 3.41 7.60
CA ALA A 100 0.92 2.13 7.56
C ALA A 100 -0.42 2.16 8.30
N LEU A 101 -0.49 2.81 9.47
CA LEU A 101 -1.76 3.00 10.19
C LEU A 101 -2.78 3.81 9.40
N ALA A 102 -2.34 4.86 8.69
CA ALA A 102 -3.23 5.63 7.82
C ALA A 102 -3.79 4.77 6.68
N ALA A 103 -2.94 3.95 6.04
CA ALA A 103 -3.36 3.05 4.97
C ALA A 103 -4.30 1.93 5.48
N LEU A 104 -4.00 1.29 6.62
CA LEU A 104 -4.89 0.29 7.23
C LEU A 104 -6.24 0.88 7.60
N SER A 105 -6.26 2.10 8.16
CA SER A 105 -7.50 2.79 8.49
C SER A 105 -8.36 3.08 7.26
N ALA A 106 -7.73 3.46 6.14
CA ALA A 106 -8.43 3.74 4.90
C ALA A 106 -8.99 2.47 4.25
N ILE A 107 -8.28 1.34 4.33
CA ILE A 107 -8.77 0.06 3.81
C ILE A 107 -9.89 -0.50 4.67
N GLY A 108 -9.73 -0.48 6.01
CA GLY A 108 -10.76 -0.97 6.93
C GLY A 108 -11.00 -2.47 6.88
N GLU A 109 -10.02 -3.29 6.51
CA GLU A 109 -10.19 -4.75 6.40
C GLU A 109 -10.24 -5.41 7.79
N ASP A 110 -11.27 -6.23 8.02
CA ASP A 110 -11.64 -6.74 9.35
C ASP A 110 -10.51 -7.51 10.05
N ILE A 111 -9.83 -8.41 9.34
CA ILE A 111 -8.81 -9.30 9.93
C ILE A 111 -7.59 -8.49 10.38
N THR A 112 -7.17 -7.52 9.56
CA THR A 112 -6.04 -6.64 9.87
C THR A 112 -6.39 -5.63 10.97
N MET A 113 -7.62 -5.14 11.03
CA MET A 113 -8.09 -4.29 12.12
C MET A 113 -8.20 -5.04 13.45
N GLU A 114 -8.67 -6.29 13.44
CA GLU A 114 -8.62 -7.17 14.62
C GLU A 114 -7.18 -7.39 15.06
N ARG A 115 -6.29 -7.72 14.12
CA ARG A 115 -4.86 -7.91 14.40
C ARG A 115 -4.20 -6.66 14.97
N LEU A 116 -4.52 -5.48 14.44
CA LEU A 116 -4.02 -4.20 14.93
C LEU A 116 -4.42 -3.98 16.39
N SER A 117 -5.65 -4.35 16.78
CA SER A 117 -6.12 -4.23 18.17
C SER A 117 -5.28 -5.03 19.17
N VAL A 118 -4.78 -6.20 18.76
CA VAL A 118 -3.91 -7.06 19.56
C VAL A 118 -2.51 -6.44 19.68
N VAL A 119 -1.94 -6.01 18.55
CA VAL A 119 -0.56 -5.49 18.51
C VAL A 119 -0.44 -4.12 19.19
N ALA A 120 -1.49 -3.29 19.15
CA ALA A 120 -1.47 -1.94 19.68
C ALA A 120 -1.13 -1.86 21.18
N MET A 121 -1.42 -2.92 21.95
CA MET A 121 -1.17 -2.99 23.39
C MET A 121 0.32 -2.99 23.74
N ASP A 122 1.17 -3.54 22.87
CA ASP A 122 2.60 -3.74 23.12
C ASP A 122 3.50 -2.69 22.44
N LEU A 123 2.91 -1.65 21.86
CA LEU A 123 3.65 -0.62 21.14
C LEU A 123 4.53 0.22 22.08
N ARG A 124 5.83 0.29 21.78
CA ARG A 124 6.79 1.09 22.56
C ARG A 124 6.62 2.60 22.35
N SER A 125 6.35 3.03 21.12
CA SER A 125 6.18 4.44 20.78
C SER A 125 4.79 4.92 21.19
N GLU A 126 4.75 5.89 22.12
CA GLU A 126 3.50 6.49 22.57
C GLU A 126 2.72 7.15 21.41
N ARG A 127 3.43 7.81 20.49
CA ARG A 127 2.82 8.42 19.31
C ARG A 127 2.13 7.38 18.43
N VAL A 128 2.80 6.28 18.11
CA VAL A 128 2.22 5.21 17.28
C VAL A 128 1.04 4.55 18.00
N ARG A 129 1.18 4.31 19.31
CA ARG A 129 0.11 3.73 20.14
C ARG A 129 -1.15 4.60 20.16
N ASN A 130 -1.00 5.91 20.34
CA ASN A 130 -2.15 6.83 20.37
C ASN A 130 -2.88 6.87 19.02
N VAL A 131 -2.13 6.85 17.91
CA VAL A 131 -2.73 6.83 16.57
C VAL A 131 -3.38 5.46 16.30
N ALA A 132 -2.75 4.36 16.66
CA ALA A 132 -3.35 3.02 16.53
C ALA A 132 -4.66 2.92 17.30
N ALA A 133 -4.71 3.43 18.54
CA ALA A 133 -5.94 3.46 19.33
C ALA A 133 -7.05 4.30 18.66
N ALA A 134 -6.70 5.42 18.04
CA ALA A 134 -7.66 6.25 17.30
C ALA A 134 -8.20 5.52 16.05
N VAL A 135 -7.35 4.83 15.30
CA VAL A 135 -7.73 4.02 14.14
C VAL A 135 -8.67 2.89 14.54
N ILE A 136 -8.34 2.14 15.59
CA ILE A 136 -9.19 1.06 16.13
C ILE A 136 -10.56 1.61 16.57
N LEU A 137 -10.57 2.73 17.29
CA LEU A 137 -11.82 3.34 17.75
C LEU A 137 -12.70 3.77 16.57
N ALA A 138 -12.12 4.47 15.59
CA ALA A 138 -12.85 4.93 14.40
C ALA A 138 -13.50 3.74 13.67
N TYR A 139 -12.74 2.68 13.41
CA TYR A 139 -13.23 1.47 12.75
C TYR A 139 -14.37 0.77 13.53
N SER A 140 -14.27 0.70 14.86
CA SER A 140 -15.34 0.11 15.68
C SER A 140 -16.65 0.91 15.69
N THR A 141 -16.61 2.17 15.24
CA THR A 141 -17.80 3.03 15.14
C THR A 141 -18.41 3.08 13.75
N SER A 142 -17.70 2.60 12.73
CA SER A 142 -18.15 2.54 11.35
C SER A 142 -18.72 1.18 10.92
N SER A 143 -18.44 0.12 11.68
CA SER A 143 -19.01 -1.23 11.51
C SER A 143 -20.35 -1.40 12.23
#